data_AF-A0A1Q3HT97-F1
#
_entry.id   AF-A0A1Q3HT97-F1
#
_cell.length_a   1.000
_cell.length_b   1.000
_cell.length_c   1.000
_cell.angle_alpha   90.00
_cell.angle_beta   90.00
_cell.angle_gamma   90.00
#
_symmetry.space_group_name_H-M   'P 1'
#
loop_
_entity.id
_entity.type
_entity.pdbx_description
1 polymer ?
#
loop_
_entity_poly.entity_id
_entity_poly.type
_entity_poly.pdbx_seq_one_letter_code
_entity_poly.pdbx_strand_id
1 'polypeptide(L)'
;MLDTAALLESPALHPLWQHLQASGPYQPGRGWTLDNPYHRPTDLSGLSPGSLGEPLRMETLCTRRSLVLNRLLFNIYEQNNLYLPPARFSEQEMQAFHGYYAPDFVAANALLRPVLERSCFDFLSGTISVQGPWSMAHLEEYTRDALSRFEAAPSGLCERIRRTAHPDKAARLFLLQVAPDFLSEASQMARALPGNYGPVHSELMKIFIDEFGYGVHPQKHSTLFEETLTSVGLSPRVHTHYYWYLPTSLLMTSYFHWITAVKTRWFEYVGALYWIEAVVPHFNRQFSRLLHDTFGAGVNTGYFDEHVGIDLHHRRMAFDKLIRPMVERYGDGVIPAMVRGIEASRLLGDVSERDYLEQMDFCEALAAGGAAPAGPWQGLPARELAAGTFLEPNVYDTPHVVGVVKGRVEVDGGYLSPRVLAPGEAVVVPAGRMLGVRVLEEGASLVLEPQAREERG
;
A
#
# COMPACT_ATOMS: atom_id res chain seq x y z
N MET A 1 24.99 6.96 19.64
CA MET A 1 23.89 6.46 18.78
C MET A 1 24.47 5.35 17.92
N LEU A 2 23.77 4.22 17.82
CA LEU A 2 24.18 3.17 16.89
C LEU A 2 24.02 3.73 15.46
N ASP A 3 25.11 3.83 14.72
CA ASP A 3 25.04 4.23 13.32
C ASP A 3 24.42 3.07 12.52
N THR A 4 23.12 3.17 12.27
CA THR A 4 22.39 2.15 11.52
C THR A 4 22.89 1.98 10.08
N ALA A 5 23.58 2.97 9.49
CA ALA A 5 24.23 2.79 8.19
C ALA A 5 25.48 1.91 8.35
N ALA A 6 26.31 2.17 9.36
CA ALA A 6 27.44 1.30 9.70
C ALA A 6 27.00 -0.13 10.10
N LEU A 7 25.78 -0.29 10.66
CA LEU A 7 25.21 -1.61 10.96
C LEU A 7 24.94 -2.43 9.69
N LEU A 8 24.52 -1.80 8.58
CA LEU A 8 24.29 -2.51 7.30
C LEU A 8 25.58 -3.08 6.71
N GLU A 9 26.69 -2.40 6.94
CA GLU A 9 28.02 -2.83 6.51
C GLU A 9 28.68 -3.79 7.52
N SER A 10 28.09 -3.91 8.72
CA SER A 10 28.61 -4.76 9.77
C SER A 10 28.30 -6.23 9.51
N PRO A 11 29.28 -7.14 9.66
CA PRO A 11 29.03 -8.59 9.69
C PRO A 11 28.01 -9.00 10.76
N ALA A 12 27.78 -8.17 11.78
CA ALA A 12 26.79 -8.42 12.83
C ALA A 12 25.34 -8.47 12.31
N LEU A 13 25.03 -7.85 11.16
CA LEU A 13 23.70 -7.92 10.56
C LEU A 13 23.48 -9.20 9.74
N HIS A 14 24.55 -9.89 9.34
CA HIS A 14 24.46 -11.05 8.46
C HIS A 14 23.60 -12.20 9.04
N PRO A 15 23.75 -12.60 10.32
CA PRO A 15 22.89 -13.63 10.91
C PRO A 15 21.42 -13.20 10.99
N LEU A 16 21.15 -11.93 11.24
CA LEU A 16 19.77 -11.39 11.27
C LEU A 16 19.15 -11.40 9.87
N TRP A 17 19.91 -11.00 8.86
CA TRP A 17 19.46 -11.05 7.47
C TRP A 17 19.17 -12.48 7.00
N GLN A 18 20.07 -13.42 7.30
CA GLN A 18 19.85 -14.85 7.03
C GLN A 18 18.63 -15.39 7.76
N HIS A 19 18.44 -15.00 9.03
CA HIS A 19 17.27 -15.38 9.80
C HIS A 19 15.98 -14.87 9.15
N LEU A 20 15.91 -13.61 8.71
CA LEU A 20 14.76 -13.07 7.99
C LEU A 20 14.50 -13.81 6.66
N GLN A 21 15.55 -14.10 5.90
CA GLN A 21 15.44 -14.87 4.64
C GLN A 21 14.92 -16.30 4.85
N ALA A 22 15.25 -16.93 5.98
CA ALA A 22 14.82 -18.28 6.33
C ALA A 22 13.48 -18.32 7.10
N SER A 23 12.96 -17.16 7.52
CA SER A 23 11.77 -17.09 8.38
C SER A 23 10.51 -17.50 7.62
N GLY A 24 9.71 -18.37 8.26
CA GLY A 24 8.44 -18.87 7.73
C GLY A 24 7.50 -17.79 7.18
N PRO A 25 7.29 -16.67 7.92
CA PRO A 25 6.45 -15.57 7.44
C PRO A 25 6.85 -15.00 6.07
N TYR A 26 8.12 -14.99 5.70
CA TYR A 26 8.58 -14.39 4.43
C TYR A 26 8.77 -15.40 3.29
N GLN A 27 8.53 -16.68 3.54
CA GLN A 27 8.67 -17.71 2.50
C GLN A 27 7.67 -17.50 1.35
N PRO A 28 7.97 -17.97 0.14
CA PRO A 28 7.02 -17.91 -0.98
C PRO A 28 5.72 -18.66 -0.67
N GLY A 29 4.60 -18.10 -1.12
CA GLY A 29 3.30 -18.77 -1.12
C GLY A 29 3.06 -19.57 -2.40
N ARG A 30 1.85 -20.09 -2.51
CA ARG A 30 1.49 -21.10 -3.51
C ARG A 30 0.29 -20.72 -4.37
N GLY A 31 -0.29 -19.54 -4.13
CA GLY A 31 -1.58 -19.16 -4.67
C GLY A 31 -1.72 -17.67 -4.89
N TRP A 32 -2.78 -17.28 -5.61
CA TRP A 32 -3.11 -15.88 -5.89
C TRP A 32 -3.54 -15.09 -4.65
N THR A 33 -3.79 -15.80 -3.54
CA THR A 33 -4.25 -15.24 -2.28
C THR A 33 -3.54 -15.90 -1.11
N LEU A 34 -3.52 -15.20 0.02
CA LEU A 34 -2.98 -15.71 1.28
C LEU A 34 -4.01 -16.43 2.12
N ASP A 35 -3.56 -17.52 2.75
CA ASP A 35 -4.36 -18.38 3.61
C ASP A 35 -4.53 -17.87 5.04
N ASN A 36 -3.66 -16.96 5.49
CA ASN A 36 -3.70 -16.39 6.84
C ASN A 36 -2.95 -15.03 6.89
N PRO A 37 -3.16 -14.21 7.93
CA PRO A 37 -2.47 -12.92 8.08
C PRO A 37 -0.99 -13.04 8.46
N TYR A 38 -0.51 -14.21 8.87
CA TYR A 38 0.81 -14.38 9.48
C TYR A 38 1.90 -14.71 8.44
N HIS A 39 1.48 -15.23 7.29
CA HIS A 39 2.32 -15.42 6.13
C HIS A 39 2.30 -14.12 5.31
N ARG A 40 3.46 -13.50 5.10
CA ARG A 40 3.65 -12.21 4.41
C ARG A 40 4.79 -12.32 3.38
N PRO A 41 4.59 -13.05 2.27
CA PRO A 41 5.66 -13.39 1.33
C PRO A 41 6.43 -12.16 0.86
N THR A 42 7.72 -12.15 1.13
CA THR A 42 8.60 -11.01 0.86
C THR A 42 9.92 -11.54 0.31
N ASP A 43 10.05 -11.51 -1.02
CA ASP A 43 11.21 -12.05 -1.71
C ASP A 43 12.45 -11.17 -1.50
N LEU A 44 13.24 -11.53 -0.49
CA LEU A 44 14.51 -10.89 -0.15
C LEU A 44 15.66 -11.33 -1.07
N SER A 45 15.43 -12.22 -2.03
CA SER A 45 16.46 -12.60 -2.99
C SER A 45 16.88 -11.40 -3.84
N GLY A 46 18.15 -11.36 -4.22
CA GLY A 46 18.72 -10.25 -5.00
C GLY A 46 18.92 -8.94 -4.23
N LEU A 47 18.46 -8.82 -2.97
CA LEU A 47 18.79 -7.68 -2.11
C LEU A 47 20.00 -7.99 -1.23
N SER A 48 20.96 -7.07 -1.21
CA SER A 48 22.05 -7.08 -0.23
C SER A 48 21.68 -6.21 0.97
N PRO A 49 22.19 -6.49 2.18
CA PRO A 49 21.99 -5.62 3.33
C PRO A 49 22.41 -4.16 3.06
N GLY A 50 23.52 -3.94 2.35
CA GLY A 50 23.96 -2.59 1.95
C GLY A 50 22.94 -1.88 1.05
N SER A 51 22.31 -2.60 0.12
CA SER A 51 21.28 -2.03 -0.75
C SER A 51 20.04 -1.57 0.02
N LEU A 52 19.82 -1.99 1.27
CA LEU A 52 18.71 -1.50 2.07
C LEU A 52 18.84 -0.01 2.42
N GLY A 53 20.06 0.53 2.45
CA GLY A 53 20.33 1.92 2.85
C GLY A 53 20.21 2.96 1.73
N GLU A 54 20.04 2.52 0.48
CA GLU A 54 19.92 3.43 -0.66
C GLU A 54 18.55 4.12 -0.68
N PRO A 55 18.47 5.46 -0.67
CA PRO A 55 17.17 6.13 -0.70
C PRO A 55 16.40 5.82 -1.99
N LEU A 56 15.12 5.51 -1.85
CA LEU A 56 14.16 5.59 -2.96
C LEU A 56 14.10 7.04 -3.47
N ARG A 57 13.63 7.20 -4.71
CA ARG A 57 13.41 8.48 -5.37
C ARG A 57 12.08 8.42 -6.10
N MET A 58 11.54 9.57 -6.49
CA MET A 58 10.26 9.67 -7.21
C MET A 58 10.19 8.73 -8.41
N GLU A 59 11.28 8.61 -9.16
CA GLU A 59 11.40 7.75 -10.34
C GLU A 59 11.57 6.24 -10.03
N THR A 60 11.86 5.87 -8.78
CA THR A 60 12.06 4.47 -8.38
C THR A 60 10.97 3.92 -7.46
N LEU A 61 9.89 4.68 -7.21
CA LEU A 61 8.80 4.26 -6.30
C LEU A 61 8.01 3.05 -6.82
N CYS A 62 7.98 2.83 -8.14
CA CYS A 62 7.31 1.69 -8.77
C CYS A 62 8.34 0.64 -9.24
N THR A 63 9.33 0.28 -8.42
CA THR A 63 10.33 -0.76 -8.74
C THR A 63 10.13 -2.00 -7.86
N ARG A 64 10.69 -3.15 -8.26
CA ARG A 64 10.79 -4.36 -7.42
C ARG A 64 11.41 -4.01 -6.07
N ARG A 65 12.49 -3.23 -6.08
CA ARG A 65 13.16 -2.82 -4.84
C ARG A 65 12.20 -2.05 -3.94
N SER A 66 11.48 -1.06 -4.49
CA SER A 66 10.46 -0.33 -3.74
C SER A 66 9.39 -1.25 -3.16
N LEU A 67 8.88 -2.21 -3.93
CA LEU A 67 7.90 -3.19 -3.46
C LEU A 67 8.42 -3.98 -2.25
N VAL A 68 9.64 -4.52 -2.33
CA VAL A 68 10.22 -5.32 -1.25
C VAL A 68 10.49 -4.49 0.00
N LEU A 69 11.01 -3.26 -0.14
CA LEU A 69 11.23 -2.38 1.01
C LEU A 69 9.92 -1.99 1.70
N ASN A 70 8.89 -1.66 0.91
CA ASN A 70 7.59 -1.29 1.47
C ASN A 70 6.88 -2.50 2.09
N ARG A 71 6.99 -3.71 1.53
CA ARG A 71 6.50 -4.94 2.17
C ARG A 71 7.18 -5.18 3.52
N LEU A 72 8.52 -5.09 3.58
CA LEU A 72 9.27 -5.21 4.84
C LEU A 72 8.82 -4.17 5.88
N LEU A 73 8.76 -2.90 5.48
CA LEU A 73 8.43 -1.80 6.38
C LEU A 73 6.99 -1.89 6.89
N PHE A 74 6.05 -2.19 6.01
CA PHE A 74 4.66 -2.45 6.36
C PHE A 74 4.55 -3.60 7.37
N ASN A 75 5.18 -4.74 7.09
CA ASN A 75 5.17 -5.90 7.97
C ASN A 75 5.75 -5.57 9.36
N ILE A 76 6.83 -4.77 9.43
CA ILE A 76 7.42 -4.31 10.71
C ILE A 76 6.41 -3.50 11.53
N TYR A 77 5.65 -2.61 10.89
CA TYR A 77 4.64 -1.83 11.59
C TYR A 77 3.51 -2.72 12.09
N GLU A 78 3.01 -3.60 11.24
CA GLU A 78 1.92 -4.54 11.53
C GLU A 78 2.25 -5.58 12.60
N GLN A 79 3.53 -5.85 12.89
CA GLN A 79 3.92 -6.68 14.04
C GLN A 79 3.54 -6.07 15.40
N ASN A 80 3.13 -4.78 15.44
CA ASN A 80 2.54 -4.18 16.65
C ASN A 80 1.00 -4.21 16.64
N ASN A 81 0.37 -4.67 15.55
CA ASN A 81 -1.06 -4.90 15.47
C ASN A 81 -1.36 -6.37 15.81
N LEU A 82 -2.58 -6.66 16.27
CA LEU A 82 -3.02 -8.01 16.61
C LEU A 82 -3.98 -8.54 15.53
N TYR A 83 -3.61 -9.64 14.88
CA TYR A 83 -4.47 -10.34 13.93
C TYR A 83 -4.87 -11.71 14.50
N LEU A 84 -6.18 -11.98 14.52
CA LEU A 84 -6.76 -13.25 14.92
C LEU A 84 -7.64 -13.78 13.79
N PRO A 85 -7.69 -15.11 13.57
CA PRO A 85 -8.61 -15.69 12.60
C PRO A 85 -10.06 -15.51 13.08
N PRO A 86 -11.05 -15.47 12.15
CA PRO A 86 -12.46 -15.36 12.50
C PRO A 86 -13.04 -16.64 13.14
N ALA A 87 -12.29 -17.74 13.11
CA ALA A 87 -12.67 -19.04 13.63
C ALA A 87 -11.60 -19.58 14.59
N ARG A 88 -11.86 -20.74 15.20
CA ARG A 88 -10.88 -21.43 16.03
C ARG A 88 -9.61 -21.70 15.22
N PHE A 89 -8.45 -21.39 15.81
CA PHE A 89 -7.15 -21.73 15.23
C PHE A 89 -7.06 -23.21 14.87
N SER A 90 -6.68 -23.48 13.62
CA SER A 90 -6.04 -24.75 13.26
C SER A 90 -4.62 -24.82 13.84
N GLU A 91 -4.05 -26.03 13.92
CA GLU A 91 -2.65 -26.21 14.35
C GLU A 91 -1.67 -25.43 13.45
N GLN A 92 -1.92 -25.41 12.13
CA GLN A 92 -1.09 -24.69 11.17
C GLN A 92 -1.18 -23.18 11.37
N GLU A 93 -2.38 -22.62 11.57
CA GLU A 93 -2.55 -21.19 11.85
C GLU A 93 -1.93 -20.80 13.19
N MET A 94 -2.02 -21.66 14.22
CA MET A 94 -1.37 -21.41 15.52
C MET A 94 0.15 -21.34 15.35
N GLN A 95 0.74 -22.27 14.59
CA GLN A 95 2.16 -22.24 14.27
C GLN A 95 2.56 -20.99 13.49
N ALA A 96 1.74 -20.57 12.52
CA ALA A 96 1.98 -19.36 11.74
C ALA A 96 1.88 -18.09 12.61
N PHE A 97 0.87 -18.00 13.49
CA PHE A 97 0.71 -16.94 14.48
C PHE A 97 1.95 -16.81 15.36
N HIS A 98 2.41 -17.91 15.95
CA HIS A 98 3.62 -17.90 16.77
C HIS A 98 4.88 -17.57 15.97
N GLY A 99 4.96 -17.95 14.68
CA GLY A 99 6.07 -17.60 13.81
C GLY A 99 6.13 -16.11 13.47
N TYR A 100 4.98 -15.48 13.17
CA TYR A 100 4.92 -14.06 12.81
C TYR A 100 5.19 -13.12 14.00
N TYR A 101 4.78 -13.56 15.21
CA TYR A 101 5.04 -12.84 16.46
C TYR A 101 6.24 -13.41 17.25
N ALA A 102 7.10 -14.22 16.62
CA ALA A 102 8.27 -14.78 17.28
C ALA A 102 9.23 -13.65 17.72
N PRO A 103 9.72 -13.63 18.98
CA PRO A 103 10.50 -12.50 19.49
C PRO A 103 11.76 -12.18 18.69
N ASP A 104 12.46 -13.19 18.19
CA ASP A 104 13.65 -13.06 17.35
C ASP A 104 13.33 -12.48 15.96
N PHE A 105 12.25 -12.98 15.33
CA PHE A 105 11.77 -12.46 14.05
C PHE A 105 11.30 -11.00 14.15
N VAL A 106 10.55 -10.67 15.20
CA VAL A 106 10.10 -9.29 15.49
C VAL A 106 11.31 -8.38 15.77
N ALA A 107 12.28 -8.84 16.57
CA ALA A 107 13.48 -8.07 16.87
C ALA A 107 14.35 -7.82 15.61
N ALA A 108 14.54 -8.84 14.77
CA ALA A 108 15.30 -8.74 13.53
C ALA A 108 14.68 -7.71 12.57
N ASN A 109 13.36 -7.75 12.41
CA ASN A 109 12.59 -6.76 11.65
C ASN A 109 12.70 -5.36 12.24
N ALA A 110 12.52 -5.21 13.56
CA ALA A 110 12.60 -3.93 14.25
C ALA A 110 13.98 -3.26 14.13
N LEU A 111 15.07 -4.04 14.05
CA LEU A 111 16.43 -3.52 13.85
C LEU A 111 16.62 -2.88 12.47
N LEU A 112 15.91 -3.35 11.44
CA LEU A 112 15.97 -2.77 10.09
C LEU A 112 15.13 -1.50 9.96
N ARG A 113 14.13 -1.30 10.83
CA ARG A 113 13.15 -0.21 10.72
C ARG A 113 13.77 1.17 10.46
N PRO A 114 14.79 1.65 11.22
CA PRO A 114 15.31 3.00 11.02
C PRO A 114 15.98 3.19 9.65
N VAL A 115 16.59 2.14 9.09
CA VAL A 115 17.17 2.19 7.75
C VAL A 115 16.05 2.21 6.72
N LEU A 116 15.06 1.32 6.85
CA LEU A 116 13.94 1.23 5.92
C LEU A 116 13.12 2.52 5.89
N GLU A 117 12.89 3.16 7.05
CA GLU A 117 12.23 4.47 7.15
C GLU A 117 12.96 5.54 6.35
N ARG A 118 14.30 5.62 6.50
CA ARG A 118 15.10 6.56 5.71
C ARG A 118 15.02 6.24 4.23
N SER A 119 15.25 4.98 3.86
CA SER A 119 15.26 4.56 2.48
C SER A 119 13.91 4.77 1.79
N CYS A 120 12.80 4.57 2.51
CA CYS A 120 11.46 4.75 1.96
C CYS A 120 11.01 6.21 1.92
N PHE A 121 11.49 7.08 2.83
CA PHE A 121 10.89 8.42 2.99
C PHE A 121 11.86 9.61 2.87
N ASP A 122 13.17 9.41 2.80
CA ASP A 122 14.13 10.52 2.74
C ASP A 122 13.93 11.42 1.50
N PHE A 123 13.44 10.85 0.39
CA PHE A 123 13.12 11.60 -0.82
C PHE A 123 12.10 12.72 -0.60
N LEU A 124 11.21 12.58 0.40
CA LEU A 124 10.24 13.61 0.77
C LEU A 124 10.94 14.91 1.19
N SER A 125 12.12 14.82 1.81
CA SER A 125 12.90 16.00 2.23
C SER A 125 13.42 16.82 1.06
N GLY A 126 13.70 16.18 -0.09
CA GLY A 126 14.10 16.85 -1.33
C GLY A 126 12.92 17.30 -2.19
N THR A 127 11.72 16.77 -1.93
CA THR A 127 10.52 17.00 -2.76
C THR A 127 9.57 18.02 -2.14
N ILE A 128 9.47 18.06 -0.80
CA ILE A 128 8.55 18.92 -0.08
C ILE A 128 9.29 20.15 0.46
N SER A 129 8.83 21.33 0.05
CA SER A 129 9.24 22.60 0.66
C SER A 129 8.26 23.00 1.75
N VAL A 130 8.79 23.33 2.92
CA VAL A 130 8.03 23.90 4.05
C VAL A 130 8.42 25.36 4.31
N GLN A 131 9.05 26.02 3.35
CA GLN A 131 9.39 27.44 3.47
C GLN A 131 8.13 28.29 3.27
N GLY A 132 7.91 29.22 4.19
CA GLY A 132 6.78 30.13 4.12
C GLY A 132 6.78 31.09 5.31
N PRO A 133 6.03 32.21 5.23
CA PRO A 133 5.89 33.17 6.33
C PRO A 133 4.94 32.63 7.41
N TRP A 134 5.13 31.38 7.87
CA TRP A 134 4.12 30.64 8.62
C TRP A 134 3.65 31.38 9.88
N SER A 135 2.34 31.57 9.94
CA SER A 135 1.55 32.01 11.08
C SER A 135 0.27 31.20 11.08
N MET A 136 -0.47 31.18 12.19
CA MET A 136 -1.78 30.52 12.23
C MET A 136 -2.73 31.02 11.11
N ALA A 137 -2.71 32.32 10.81
CA ALA A 137 -3.53 32.91 9.75
C ALA A 137 -3.11 32.40 8.35
N HIS A 138 -1.81 32.36 8.07
CA HIS A 138 -1.31 31.82 6.80
C HIS A 138 -1.57 30.31 6.66
N LEU A 139 -1.48 29.53 7.75
CA LEU A 139 -1.83 28.11 7.71
C LEU A 139 -3.31 27.90 7.38
N GLU A 140 -4.20 28.71 7.95
CA GLU A 140 -5.63 28.65 7.67
C GLU A 140 -5.97 29.04 6.22
N GLU A 141 -5.32 30.08 5.69
CA GLU A 141 -5.45 30.45 4.27
C GLU A 141 -4.93 29.33 3.36
N TYR A 142 -3.72 28.84 3.61
CA TYR A 142 -3.10 27.76 2.83
C TYR A 142 -3.97 26.50 2.78
N THR A 143 -4.50 26.06 3.93
CA THR A 143 -5.33 24.84 4.02
C THR A 143 -6.69 25.01 3.35
N ARG A 144 -7.30 26.20 3.46
CA ARG A 144 -8.56 26.55 2.78
C ARG A 144 -8.39 26.53 1.26
N ASP A 145 -7.33 27.16 0.76
CA ASP A 145 -7.02 27.23 -0.66
C ASP A 145 -6.68 25.85 -1.25
N ALA A 146 -5.87 25.08 -0.53
CA ALA A 146 -5.51 23.72 -0.93
C ALA A 146 -6.74 22.81 -1.07
N LEU A 147 -7.67 22.91 -0.14
CA LEU A 147 -8.91 22.14 -0.17
C LEU A 147 -9.87 22.64 -1.24
N SER A 148 -10.04 23.97 -1.39
CA SER A 148 -10.88 24.53 -2.44
C SER A 148 -10.42 24.09 -3.83
N ARG A 149 -9.10 23.98 -4.06
CA ARG A 149 -8.55 23.44 -5.31
C ARG A 149 -8.86 21.95 -5.48
N PHE A 150 -8.80 21.17 -4.41
CA PHE A 150 -9.11 19.73 -4.45
C PHE A 150 -10.59 19.49 -4.76
N GLU A 151 -11.49 20.25 -4.15
CA GLU A 151 -12.94 20.14 -4.34
C GLU A 151 -13.43 20.80 -5.64
N ALA A 152 -12.58 21.56 -6.34
CA ALA A 152 -12.96 22.27 -7.57
C ALA A 152 -13.26 21.33 -8.75
N ALA A 153 -12.79 20.08 -8.71
CA ALA A 153 -13.00 19.10 -9.75
C ALA A 153 -13.53 17.76 -9.19
N PRO A 154 -14.30 17.00 -9.99
CA PRO A 154 -14.58 15.60 -9.69
C PRO A 154 -13.29 14.77 -9.61
N SER A 155 -13.36 13.64 -8.91
CA SER A 155 -12.25 12.67 -8.82
C SER A 155 -11.91 12.12 -10.21
N GLY A 156 -10.67 12.37 -10.66
CA GLY A 156 -10.14 11.84 -11.90
C GLY A 156 -10.09 10.31 -11.89
N LEU A 157 -9.72 9.72 -10.75
CA LEU A 157 -9.77 8.27 -10.50
C LEU A 157 -11.18 7.71 -10.73
N CYS A 158 -12.21 8.28 -10.09
CA CYS A 158 -13.58 7.79 -10.24
C CYS A 158 -14.07 7.88 -11.70
N GLU A 159 -13.75 8.98 -12.39
CA GLU A 159 -14.05 9.15 -13.81
C GLU A 159 -13.34 8.12 -14.69
N ARG A 160 -12.06 7.84 -14.42
CA ARG A 160 -11.28 6.88 -15.20
C ARG A 160 -11.74 5.44 -14.99
N ILE A 161 -12.14 5.06 -13.77
CA ILE A 161 -12.77 3.75 -13.49
C ILE A 161 -14.10 3.63 -14.23
N ARG A 162 -14.95 4.67 -14.22
CA ARG A 162 -16.24 4.60 -14.92
C ARG A 162 -16.10 4.37 -16.43
N ARG A 163 -14.99 4.82 -17.03
CA ARG A 163 -14.74 4.78 -18.49
C ARG A 163 -14.00 3.55 -18.98
N THR A 164 -13.44 2.70 -18.11
CA THR A 164 -12.79 1.45 -18.55
C THR A 164 -13.83 0.46 -19.09
N ALA A 165 -13.39 -0.47 -19.93
CA ALA A 165 -14.20 -1.61 -20.38
C ALA A 165 -14.58 -2.57 -19.21
N HIS A 166 -13.88 -2.51 -18.09
CA HIS A 166 -14.09 -3.39 -16.93
C HIS A 166 -14.17 -2.59 -15.61
N PRO A 167 -15.19 -1.72 -15.43
CA PRO A 167 -15.30 -0.86 -14.24
C PRO A 167 -15.41 -1.66 -12.94
N ASP A 168 -16.03 -2.84 -12.99
CA ASP A 168 -16.15 -3.75 -11.86
C ASP A 168 -14.80 -4.32 -11.41
N LYS A 169 -13.92 -4.67 -12.36
CA LYS A 169 -12.56 -5.16 -12.06
C LYS A 169 -11.67 -4.03 -11.59
N ALA A 170 -11.76 -2.86 -12.21
CA ALA A 170 -11.00 -1.67 -11.81
C ALA A 170 -11.39 -1.18 -10.40
N ALA A 171 -12.68 -1.16 -10.06
CA ALA A 171 -13.15 -0.81 -8.72
C ALA A 171 -12.67 -1.81 -7.66
N ARG A 172 -12.72 -3.12 -7.95
CA ARG A 172 -12.13 -4.15 -7.07
C ARG A 172 -10.63 -3.94 -6.88
N LEU A 173 -9.88 -3.69 -7.95
CA LEU A 173 -8.45 -3.42 -7.87
C LEU A 173 -8.14 -2.22 -6.97
N PHE A 174 -8.95 -1.14 -7.03
CA PHE A 174 -8.79 0.02 -6.15
C PHE A 174 -9.05 -0.34 -4.69
N LEU A 175 -10.12 -1.10 -4.41
CA LEU A 175 -10.41 -1.60 -3.05
C LEU A 175 -9.26 -2.42 -2.47
N LEU A 176 -8.52 -3.17 -3.30
CA LEU A 176 -7.30 -3.85 -2.84
C LEU A 176 -6.21 -2.88 -2.40
N GLN A 177 -6.08 -1.71 -3.03
CA GLN A 177 -5.01 -0.75 -2.72
C GLN A 177 -5.23 -0.01 -1.41
N VAL A 178 -6.49 0.17 -0.99
CA VAL A 178 -6.83 0.81 0.29
C VAL A 178 -6.98 -0.20 1.43
N ALA A 179 -7.06 -1.50 1.13
CA ALA A 179 -7.21 -2.56 2.11
C ALA A 179 -6.10 -2.66 3.18
N PRO A 180 -4.80 -2.35 2.91
CA PRO A 180 -3.77 -2.32 3.95
C PRO A 180 -4.10 -1.36 5.09
N ASP A 181 -4.76 -0.25 4.76
CA ASP A 181 -5.20 0.76 5.73
C ASP A 181 -6.56 0.38 6.32
N PHE A 182 -7.60 0.28 5.49
CA PHE A 182 -8.99 0.25 5.94
C PHE A 182 -9.36 -1.03 6.72
N LEU A 183 -8.70 -2.17 6.45
CA LEU A 183 -8.92 -3.38 7.26
C LEU A 183 -8.31 -3.30 8.66
N SER A 184 -7.38 -2.36 8.89
CA SER A 184 -6.74 -2.13 10.19
C SER A 184 -6.93 -0.68 10.66
N GLU A 185 -7.96 -0.01 10.17
CA GLU A 185 -8.17 1.42 10.29
C GLU A 185 -8.01 1.97 11.71
N ALA A 186 -7.43 3.17 11.77
CA ALA A 186 -7.01 3.88 12.98
C ALA A 186 -5.94 3.17 13.84
N SER A 187 -5.40 2.02 13.43
CA SER A 187 -4.26 1.38 14.13
C SER A 187 -2.99 2.24 14.11
N GLN A 188 -2.75 3.02 13.05
CA GLN A 188 -1.72 4.06 13.06
C GLN A 188 -2.01 5.16 14.10
N MET A 189 -3.24 5.66 14.16
CA MET A 189 -3.66 6.71 15.10
C MET A 189 -3.49 6.25 16.55
N ALA A 190 -3.80 4.97 16.84
CA ALA A 190 -3.65 4.37 18.16
C ALA A 190 -2.23 4.55 18.73
N ARG A 191 -1.19 4.62 17.88
CA ARG A 191 0.21 4.80 18.32
C ARG A 191 0.49 6.18 18.88
N ALA A 192 -0.37 7.16 18.61
CA ALA A 192 -0.29 8.52 19.16
C ALA A 192 -1.07 8.69 20.48
N LEU A 193 -1.85 7.68 20.91
CA LEU A 193 -2.64 7.75 22.14
C LEU A 193 -1.80 7.52 23.42
N PRO A 194 -0.84 6.58 23.49
CA PRO A 194 -0.04 6.41 24.71
C PRO A 194 0.79 7.67 25.03
N GLY A 195 0.53 8.29 26.18
CA GLY A 195 1.31 9.43 26.67
C GLY A 195 0.49 10.46 27.46
N ASN A 196 1.07 11.64 27.64
CA ASN A 196 0.46 12.77 28.35
C ASN A 196 0.85 14.10 27.69
N TYR A 197 -0.02 14.68 26.88
CA TYR A 197 0.26 15.91 26.12
C TYR A 197 -0.89 16.95 26.15
N GLY A 198 -1.79 16.84 27.14
CA GLY A 198 -2.82 17.84 27.43
C GLY A 198 -4.13 17.67 26.64
N PRO A 199 -4.99 18.71 26.56
CA PRO A 199 -6.36 18.58 26.05
C PRO A 199 -6.47 18.06 24.61
N VAL A 200 -5.50 18.39 23.75
CA VAL A 200 -5.44 17.88 22.37
C VAL A 200 -5.33 16.36 22.29
N HIS A 201 -4.85 15.70 23.35
CA HIS A 201 -4.90 14.24 23.48
C HIS A 201 -6.34 13.74 23.54
N SER A 202 -7.19 14.35 24.36
CA SER A 202 -8.60 13.97 24.46
C SER A 202 -9.38 14.28 23.18
N GLU A 203 -9.00 15.32 22.44
CA GLU A 203 -9.59 15.62 21.13
C GLU A 203 -9.21 14.58 20.07
N LEU A 204 -7.96 14.10 20.06
CA LEU A 204 -7.56 12.97 19.21
C LEU A 204 -8.31 11.68 19.56
N MET A 205 -8.50 11.42 20.87
CA MET A 205 -9.23 10.25 21.33
C MET A 205 -10.68 10.23 20.83
N LYS A 206 -11.34 11.38 20.64
CA LYS A 206 -12.71 11.42 20.10
C LYS A 206 -12.75 10.92 18.66
N ILE A 207 -11.84 11.41 17.81
CA ILE A 207 -11.71 10.93 16.43
C ILE A 207 -11.45 9.42 16.45
N PHE A 208 -10.50 8.95 17.26
CA PHE A 208 -10.21 7.52 17.40
C PHE A 208 -11.43 6.67 17.83
N ILE A 209 -12.26 7.17 18.75
CA ILE A 209 -13.47 6.47 19.20
C ILE A 209 -14.47 6.34 18.05
N ASP A 210 -14.61 7.38 17.23
CA ASP A 210 -15.49 7.37 16.07
C ASP A 210 -15.00 6.35 15.03
N GLU A 211 -13.69 6.32 14.70
CA GLU A 211 -13.09 5.30 13.81
C GLU A 211 -13.31 3.86 14.31
N PHE A 212 -13.38 3.69 15.63
CA PHE A 212 -13.64 2.40 16.27
C PHE A 212 -15.14 2.09 16.45
N GLY A 213 -16.03 2.86 15.79
CA GLY A 213 -17.47 2.66 15.83
C GLY A 213 -18.04 2.78 17.24
N TYR A 214 -17.48 3.67 18.06
CA TYR A 214 -17.82 3.81 19.49
C TYR A 214 -17.62 2.51 20.31
N GLY A 215 -16.77 1.60 19.83
CA GLY A 215 -16.57 0.27 20.42
C GLY A 215 -17.68 -0.73 20.10
N VAL A 216 -18.60 -0.40 19.20
CA VAL A 216 -19.65 -1.29 18.69
C VAL A 216 -19.13 -1.96 17.41
N HIS A 217 -18.81 -3.25 17.49
CA HIS A 217 -18.12 -3.96 16.40
C HIS A 217 -18.79 -3.82 15.02
N PRO A 218 -20.13 -3.98 14.86
CA PRO A 218 -20.79 -3.74 13.57
C PRO A 218 -20.69 -2.31 13.01
N GLN A 219 -20.35 -1.32 13.85
CA GLN A 219 -20.17 0.07 13.45
C GLN A 219 -18.69 0.44 13.29
N LYS A 220 -17.77 -0.45 13.68
CA LYS A 220 -16.34 -0.21 13.48
C LYS A 220 -16.08 -0.04 11.98
N HIS A 221 -15.40 1.03 11.59
CA HIS A 221 -15.23 1.34 10.17
C HIS A 221 -14.53 0.20 9.41
N SER A 222 -13.55 -0.48 10.00
CA SER A 222 -12.97 -1.68 9.38
C SER A 222 -14.01 -2.78 9.11
N THR A 223 -15.01 -2.98 9.97
CA THR A 223 -16.10 -3.94 9.75
C THR A 223 -17.01 -3.49 8.61
N LEU A 224 -17.33 -2.20 8.51
CA LEU A 224 -18.04 -1.64 7.34
C LEU A 224 -17.26 -1.87 6.04
N PHE A 225 -15.92 -1.79 6.09
CA PHE A 225 -15.07 -2.08 4.94
C PHE A 225 -15.02 -3.58 4.60
N GLU A 226 -15.03 -4.46 5.61
CA GLU A 226 -15.17 -5.91 5.40
C GLU A 226 -16.48 -6.25 4.66
N GLU A 227 -17.59 -5.60 5.03
CA GLU A 227 -18.87 -5.74 4.34
C GLU A 227 -18.82 -5.20 2.90
N THR A 228 -18.14 -4.07 2.70
CA THR A 228 -17.90 -3.50 1.36
C THR A 228 -17.17 -4.51 0.46
N LEU A 229 -16.04 -5.05 0.92
CA LEU A 229 -15.27 -6.07 0.18
C LEU A 229 -16.11 -7.30 -0.13
N THR A 230 -16.83 -7.81 0.87
CA THR A 230 -17.69 -9.00 0.71
C THR A 230 -18.77 -8.76 -0.33
N SER A 231 -19.40 -7.58 -0.34
CA SER A 231 -20.48 -7.24 -1.27
C SER A 231 -20.06 -7.20 -2.74
N VAL A 232 -18.76 -6.96 -3.02
CA VAL A 232 -18.20 -6.98 -4.38
C VAL A 232 -17.49 -8.31 -4.72
N GLY A 233 -17.56 -9.31 -3.83
CA GLY A 233 -16.97 -10.63 -4.03
C GLY A 233 -15.48 -10.73 -3.69
N LEU A 234 -14.95 -9.80 -2.88
CA LEU A 234 -13.60 -9.85 -2.35
C LEU A 234 -13.60 -10.46 -0.94
N SER A 235 -12.57 -11.24 -0.61
CA SER A 235 -12.34 -11.67 0.77
C SER A 235 -12.00 -10.47 1.66
N PRO A 236 -12.69 -10.29 2.80
CA PRO A 236 -12.37 -9.26 3.78
C PRO A 236 -11.23 -9.65 4.73
N ARG A 237 -10.74 -10.90 4.68
CA ARG A 237 -9.73 -11.38 5.61
C ARG A 237 -8.39 -10.69 5.38
N VAL A 238 -7.81 -10.14 6.45
CA VAL A 238 -6.45 -9.58 6.47
C VAL A 238 -5.39 -10.67 6.22
N HIS A 239 -4.41 -10.54 5.31
CA HIS A 239 -4.43 -9.77 4.05
C HIS A 239 -4.52 -10.76 2.90
N THR A 240 -5.69 -11.33 2.64
CA THR A 240 -5.89 -12.34 1.59
C THR A 240 -5.36 -11.90 0.23
N HIS A 241 -5.39 -10.59 -0.07
CA HIS A 241 -4.93 -10.03 -1.35
C HIS A 241 -3.55 -9.37 -1.30
N TYR A 242 -2.72 -9.68 -0.29
CA TYR A 242 -1.41 -9.06 -0.04
C TYR A 242 -0.50 -8.93 -1.28
N TYR A 243 -0.53 -9.93 -2.16
CA TYR A 243 0.28 -9.92 -3.37
C TYR A 243 -0.01 -8.74 -4.30
N TRP A 244 -1.24 -8.24 -4.30
CA TRP A 244 -1.74 -7.21 -5.19
C TRP A 244 -1.63 -5.79 -4.62
N TYR A 245 -1.06 -5.64 -3.43
CA TYR A 245 -0.76 -4.33 -2.87
C TYR A 245 0.41 -3.71 -3.64
N LEU A 246 0.15 -2.59 -4.29
CA LEU A 246 1.14 -1.84 -5.05
C LEU A 246 2.19 -1.23 -4.10
N PRO A 247 3.44 -1.04 -4.57
CA PRO A 247 4.50 -0.47 -3.75
C PRO A 247 4.12 0.91 -3.20
N THR A 248 3.42 1.72 -3.99
CA THR A 248 3.00 3.09 -3.60
C THR A 248 1.85 3.10 -2.60
N SER A 249 0.93 2.13 -2.67
CA SER A 249 -0.12 1.96 -1.67
C SER A 249 0.46 1.54 -0.32
N LEU A 250 1.39 0.58 -0.32
CA LEU A 250 2.13 0.21 0.89
C LEU A 250 2.98 1.37 1.44
N LEU A 251 3.59 2.18 0.57
CA LEU A 251 4.35 3.38 0.94
C LEU A 251 3.45 4.40 1.64
N MET A 252 2.25 4.66 1.10
CA MET A 252 1.28 5.58 1.69
C MET A 252 0.83 5.10 3.07
N THR A 253 0.43 3.84 3.23
CA THR A 253 0.05 3.30 4.55
C THR A 253 1.22 3.32 5.53
N SER A 254 2.43 2.95 5.07
CA SER A 254 3.64 2.96 5.90
C SER A 254 4.05 4.37 6.34
N TYR A 255 3.76 5.40 5.54
CA TYR A 255 4.01 6.80 5.92
C TYR A 255 3.23 7.19 7.18
N PHE A 256 1.94 6.83 7.25
CA PHE A 256 1.13 7.11 8.43
C PHE A 256 1.60 6.33 9.66
N HIS A 257 2.02 5.08 9.48
CA HIS A 257 2.68 4.34 10.56
C HIS A 257 3.98 5.00 11.02
N TRP A 258 4.78 5.52 10.10
CA TRP A 258 6.05 6.17 10.42
C TRP A 258 5.88 7.44 11.25
N ILE A 259 5.05 8.37 10.79
CA ILE A 259 4.83 9.66 11.48
C ILE A 259 4.13 9.51 12.83
N THR A 260 3.36 8.42 13.03
CA THR A 260 2.73 8.10 14.32
C THR A 260 3.65 7.30 15.25
N ALA A 261 4.54 6.46 14.71
CA ALA A 261 5.52 5.70 15.49
C ALA A 261 6.66 6.59 16.00
N VAL A 262 7.15 7.52 15.17
CA VAL A 262 8.27 8.42 15.49
C VAL A 262 7.74 9.71 16.13
N LYS A 263 7.82 9.82 17.46
CA LYS A 263 7.17 10.91 18.22
C LYS A 263 7.67 12.32 17.89
N THR A 264 8.88 12.47 17.36
CA THR A 264 9.39 13.76 16.86
C THR A 264 8.63 14.26 15.62
N ARG A 265 7.83 13.41 14.98
CA ARG A 265 6.97 13.71 13.83
C ARG A 265 5.51 13.93 14.22
N TRP A 266 5.20 14.07 15.50
CA TRP A 266 3.84 14.30 15.98
C TRP A 266 3.10 15.43 15.24
N PHE A 267 3.73 16.59 15.08
CA PHE A 267 3.13 17.71 14.36
C PHE A 267 2.96 17.45 12.86
N GLU A 268 3.83 16.61 12.27
CA GLU A 268 3.66 16.12 10.91
C GLU A 268 2.40 15.25 10.79
N TYR A 269 2.18 14.34 11.73
CA TYR A 269 0.94 13.55 11.79
C TYR A 269 -0.31 14.42 11.93
N VAL A 270 -0.29 15.46 12.78
CA VAL A 270 -1.46 16.33 12.97
C VAL A 270 -1.85 17.04 11.66
N GLY A 271 -0.86 17.50 10.88
CA GLY A 271 -1.12 18.07 9.57
C GLY A 271 -1.63 17.05 8.55
N ALA A 272 -1.03 15.85 8.53
CA ALA A 272 -1.46 14.75 7.67
C ALA A 272 -2.90 14.31 7.97
N LEU A 273 -3.25 14.16 9.26
CA LEU A 273 -4.59 13.85 9.73
C LEU A 273 -5.59 14.90 9.24
N TYR A 274 -5.32 16.19 9.45
CA TYR A 274 -6.20 17.26 8.94
C TYR A 274 -6.45 17.13 7.43
N TRP A 275 -5.39 16.88 6.65
CA TRP A 275 -5.55 16.77 5.20
C TRP A 275 -6.47 15.61 4.80
N ILE A 276 -6.29 14.43 5.39
CA ILE A 276 -7.13 13.25 5.13
C ILE A 276 -8.59 13.53 5.50
N GLU A 277 -8.85 13.96 6.75
CA GLU A 277 -10.20 14.29 7.22
C GLU A 277 -10.89 15.37 6.36
N ALA A 278 -10.11 16.27 5.75
CA ALA A 278 -10.64 17.32 4.92
C ALA A 278 -11.07 16.84 3.52
N VAL A 279 -10.39 15.84 2.94
CA VAL A 279 -10.59 15.42 1.55
C VAL A 279 -11.43 14.16 1.38
N VAL A 280 -11.43 13.27 2.38
CA VAL A 280 -12.16 12.00 2.36
C VAL A 280 -13.65 12.17 2.02
N PRO A 281 -14.43 13.11 2.61
CA PRO A 281 -15.85 13.23 2.30
C PRO A 281 -16.15 13.57 0.82
N HIS A 282 -15.27 14.34 0.15
CA HIS A 282 -15.42 14.64 -1.29
C HIS A 282 -15.18 13.41 -2.16
N PHE A 283 -14.14 12.64 -1.84
CA PHE A 283 -13.80 11.41 -2.56
C PHE A 283 -14.83 10.29 -2.30
N ASN A 284 -15.12 9.99 -1.04
CA ASN A 284 -15.98 8.88 -0.63
C ASN A 284 -17.40 9.00 -1.17
N ARG A 285 -17.94 10.23 -1.25
CA ARG A 285 -19.24 10.48 -1.90
C ARG A 285 -19.25 10.05 -3.37
N GLN A 286 -18.15 10.29 -4.09
CA GLN A 286 -18.04 9.94 -5.50
C GLN A 286 -17.77 8.46 -5.69
N PHE A 287 -16.94 7.86 -4.83
CA PHE A 287 -16.62 6.44 -4.89
C PHE A 287 -17.80 5.56 -4.48
N SER A 288 -18.57 5.94 -3.46
CA SER A 288 -19.85 5.29 -3.09
C SER A 288 -20.81 5.24 -4.29
N ARG A 289 -21.01 6.39 -4.98
CA ARG A 289 -21.82 6.44 -6.21
C ARG A 289 -21.27 5.54 -7.32
N LEU A 290 -19.95 5.55 -7.54
CA LEU A 290 -19.31 4.69 -8.52
C LEU A 290 -19.57 3.21 -8.23
N LEU A 291 -19.49 2.79 -6.97
CA LEU A 291 -19.79 1.41 -6.57
C LEU A 291 -21.25 1.05 -6.85
N HIS A 292 -22.20 1.92 -6.53
CA HIS A 292 -23.61 1.71 -6.87
C HIS A 292 -23.85 1.63 -8.38
N ASP A 293 -23.26 2.53 -9.16
CA ASP A 293 -23.37 2.52 -10.63
C ASP A 293 -22.80 1.23 -11.23
N THR A 294 -21.75 0.67 -10.61
CA THR A 294 -21.01 -0.48 -11.14
C THR A 294 -21.60 -1.83 -10.70
N PHE A 295 -22.05 -1.94 -9.45
CA PHE A 295 -22.48 -3.20 -8.83
C PHE A 295 -23.98 -3.26 -8.53
N GLY A 296 -24.72 -2.15 -8.72
CA GLY A 296 -26.15 -2.07 -8.48
C GLY A 296 -26.52 -1.96 -7.00
N ALA A 297 -27.78 -2.24 -6.67
CA ALA A 297 -28.34 -2.02 -5.32
C ALA A 297 -27.82 -3.00 -4.24
N GLY A 298 -27.10 -4.06 -4.62
CA GLY A 298 -26.60 -5.08 -3.68
C GLY A 298 -25.24 -4.76 -3.06
N VAL A 299 -24.54 -3.73 -3.55
CA VAL A 299 -23.25 -3.32 -2.99
C VAL A 299 -23.44 -2.62 -1.65
N ASN A 300 -22.55 -2.91 -0.70
CA ASN A 300 -22.49 -2.22 0.57
C ASN A 300 -21.45 -1.10 0.46
N THR A 301 -21.90 0.14 0.61
CA THR A 301 -21.07 1.37 0.60
C THR A 301 -20.99 2.02 1.98
N GLY A 302 -21.48 1.34 3.03
CA GLY A 302 -21.61 1.90 4.38
C GLY A 302 -20.31 2.50 4.91
N TYR A 303 -19.16 1.87 4.61
CA TYR A 303 -17.84 2.44 4.92
C TYR A 303 -17.67 3.85 4.34
N PHE A 304 -17.91 4.02 3.03
CA PHE A 304 -17.73 5.29 2.35
C PHE A 304 -18.80 6.30 2.76
N ASP A 305 -20.04 5.86 2.94
CA ASP A 305 -21.16 6.73 3.30
C ASP A 305 -21.02 7.31 4.70
N GLU A 306 -20.50 6.54 5.66
CA GLU A 306 -20.24 6.98 7.03
C GLU A 306 -19.28 8.19 7.06
N HIS A 307 -18.18 8.09 6.32
CA HIS A 307 -17.17 9.14 6.16
C HIS A 307 -17.67 10.37 5.38
N VAL A 308 -18.76 10.27 4.60
CA VAL A 308 -19.38 11.48 4.01
C VAL A 308 -20.07 12.33 5.08
N GLY A 309 -20.65 11.69 6.11
CA GLY A 309 -21.39 12.35 7.18
C GLY A 309 -20.52 12.79 8.36
N ILE A 310 -19.66 11.89 8.85
CA ILE A 310 -18.83 12.12 10.05
C ILE A 310 -17.69 13.09 9.76
N ASP A 311 -17.01 13.00 8.61
CA ASP A 311 -15.75 13.71 8.41
C ASP A 311 -15.90 15.24 8.24
N LEU A 312 -17.11 15.73 7.93
CA LEU A 312 -17.39 17.18 8.04
C LEU A 312 -17.22 17.70 9.47
N HIS A 313 -17.39 16.85 10.47
CA HIS A 313 -17.09 17.12 11.87
C HIS A 313 -15.60 16.92 12.15
N HIS A 314 -15.00 15.82 11.69
CA HIS A 314 -13.57 15.56 11.91
C HIS A 314 -12.65 16.61 11.30
N ARG A 315 -12.93 17.10 10.08
CA ARG A 315 -12.19 18.23 9.49
C ARG A 315 -12.13 19.44 10.42
N ARG A 316 -13.28 19.80 11.01
CA ARG A 316 -13.36 20.91 11.98
C ARG A 316 -12.65 20.56 13.28
N MET A 317 -12.76 19.32 13.77
CA MET A 317 -12.05 18.88 14.97
C MET A 317 -10.54 18.90 14.77
N ALA A 318 -10.02 18.34 13.69
CA ALA A 318 -8.60 18.32 13.38
C ALA A 318 -8.04 19.76 13.30
N PHE A 319 -8.75 20.69 12.65
CA PHE A 319 -8.27 22.06 12.55
C PHE A 319 -8.46 22.87 13.86
N ASP A 320 -9.69 22.96 14.37
CA ASP A 320 -10.03 23.86 15.48
C ASP A 320 -9.74 23.28 16.87
N LYS A 321 -9.62 21.95 16.98
CA LYS A 321 -9.39 21.25 18.27
C LYS A 321 -8.00 20.63 18.38
N LEU A 322 -7.30 20.39 17.27
CA LEU A 322 -5.89 19.94 17.29
C LEU A 322 -4.93 21.03 16.82
N ILE A 323 -4.99 21.44 15.55
CA ILE A 323 -4.01 22.36 14.96
C ILE A 323 -3.98 23.69 15.71
N ARG A 324 -5.12 24.40 15.79
CA ARG A 324 -5.17 25.74 16.38
C ARG A 324 -4.71 25.74 17.85
N PRO A 325 -5.21 24.87 18.75
CA PRO A 325 -4.73 24.82 20.13
C PRO A 325 -3.24 24.45 20.27
N MET A 326 -2.70 23.62 19.37
CA MET A 326 -1.27 23.29 19.38
C MET A 326 -0.42 24.48 18.95
N VAL A 327 -0.80 25.22 17.91
CA VAL A 327 -0.08 26.42 17.47
C VAL A 327 -0.14 27.50 18.54
N GLU A 328 -1.31 27.74 19.15
CA GLU A 328 -1.47 28.68 20.26
C GLU A 328 -0.57 28.32 21.46
N ARG A 329 -0.43 27.02 21.76
CA ARG A 329 0.34 26.55 22.92
C ARG A 329 1.84 26.46 22.68
N TYR A 330 2.26 26.01 21.50
CA TYR A 330 3.65 25.67 21.19
C TYR A 330 4.33 26.69 20.27
N GLY A 331 3.58 27.67 19.76
CA GLY A 331 4.05 28.73 18.87
C GLY A 331 4.16 28.29 17.40
N ASP A 332 4.34 29.28 16.51
CA ASP A 332 4.36 29.08 15.06
C ASP A 332 5.47 28.13 14.56
N GLY A 333 6.48 27.84 15.39
CA GLY A 333 7.59 26.94 15.06
C GLY A 333 7.15 25.49 14.77
N VAL A 334 5.93 25.08 15.16
CA VAL A 334 5.40 23.74 14.84
C VAL A 334 4.71 23.67 13.47
N ILE A 335 4.33 24.82 12.89
CA ILE A 335 3.58 24.89 11.63
C ILE A 335 4.33 24.25 10.46
N PRO A 336 5.64 24.45 10.26
CA PRO A 336 6.35 23.81 9.15
C PRO A 336 6.23 22.27 9.15
N ALA A 337 6.19 21.64 10.33
CA ALA A 337 5.99 20.21 10.45
C ALA A 337 4.55 19.81 10.05
N MET A 338 3.53 20.56 10.47
CA MET A 338 2.15 20.34 10.05
C MET A 338 1.99 20.48 8.53
N VAL A 339 2.56 21.52 7.94
CA VAL A 339 2.58 21.72 6.48
C VAL A 339 3.29 20.55 5.78
N ARG A 340 4.40 20.06 6.34
CA ARG A 340 5.08 18.88 5.81
C ARG A 340 4.17 17.66 5.73
N GLY A 341 3.34 17.44 6.76
CA GLY A 341 2.38 16.34 6.80
C GLY A 341 1.28 16.47 5.76
N ILE A 342 0.77 17.69 5.57
CA ILE A 342 -0.23 18.00 4.53
C ILE A 342 0.36 17.72 3.15
N GLU A 343 1.53 18.28 2.84
CA GLU A 343 2.18 18.13 1.54
C GLU A 343 2.61 16.68 1.26
N ALA A 344 3.08 15.95 2.29
CA ALA A 344 3.41 14.54 2.14
C ALA A 344 2.18 13.68 1.84
N SER A 345 1.06 13.93 2.52
CA SER A 345 -0.20 13.21 2.28
C SER A 345 -0.73 13.47 0.86
N ARG A 346 -0.63 14.72 0.38
CA ARG A 346 -0.96 15.11 -0.99
C ARG A 346 -0.09 14.38 -2.01
N LEU A 347 1.24 14.51 -1.85
CA LEU A 347 2.22 13.91 -2.77
C LEU A 347 2.07 12.39 -2.85
N LEU A 348 1.95 11.70 -1.69
CA LEU A 348 1.82 10.25 -1.66
C LEU A 348 0.46 9.79 -2.21
N GLY A 349 -0.61 10.57 -2.00
CA GLY A 349 -1.90 10.35 -2.64
C GLY A 349 -1.80 10.40 -4.16
N ASP A 350 -1.19 11.47 -4.70
CA ASP A 350 -0.99 11.63 -6.15
C ASP A 350 -0.12 10.51 -6.75
N VAL A 351 0.93 10.09 -6.01
CA VAL A 351 1.81 8.99 -6.41
C VAL A 351 1.05 7.66 -6.44
N SER A 352 0.27 7.36 -5.39
CA SER A 352 -0.51 6.12 -5.32
C SER A 352 -1.64 6.10 -6.36
N GLU A 353 -2.30 7.22 -6.63
CA GLU A 353 -3.31 7.33 -7.68
C GLU A 353 -2.70 7.04 -9.05
N ARG A 354 -1.58 7.69 -9.41
CA ARG A 354 -0.89 7.44 -10.67
C ARG A 354 -0.50 5.98 -10.85
N ASP A 355 0.09 5.37 -9.81
CA ASP A 355 0.53 3.98 -9.88
C ASP A 355 -0.65 3.01 -10.04
N TYR A 356 -1.76 3.26 -9.34
CA TYR A 356 -3.00 2.53 -9.53
C TYR A 356 -3.53 2.64 -10.97
N LEU A 357 -3.58 3.86 -11.52
CA LEU A 357 -4.10 4.10 -12.87
C LEU A 357 -3.24 3.42 -13.94
N GLU A 358 -1.91 3.49 -13.82
CA GLU A 358 -1.00 2.78 -14.72
C GLU A 358 -1.12 1.25 -14.59
N GLN A 359 -1.32 0.72 -13.38
CA GLN A 359 -1.56 -0.71 -13.18
C GLN A 359 -2.90 -1.13 -13.79
N MET A 360 -3.93 -0.30 -13.62
CA MET A 360 -5.25 -0.54 -14.18
C MET A 360 -5.19 -0.54 -15.72
N ASP A 361 -4.46 0.40 -16.34
CA ASP A 361 -4.24 0.43 -17.79
C ASP A 361 -3.56 -0.86 -18.28
N PHE A 362 -2.56 -1.36 -17.54
CA PHE A 362 -1.91 -2.63 -17.86
C PHE A 362 -2.87 -3.82 -17.73
N CYS A 363 -3.67 -3.89 -16.66
CA CYS A 363 -4.65 -4.94 -16.46
C CYS A 363 -5.72 -4.94 -17.56
N GLU A 364 -6.19 -3.77 -17.99
CA GLU A 364 -7.14 -3.60 -19.09
C GLU A 364 -6.54 -4.12 -20.41
N ALA A 365 -5.29 -3.73 -20.72
CA ALA A 365 -4.58 -4.22 -21.90
C ALA A 365 -4.35 -5.74 -21.87
N LEU A 366 -3.98 -6.30 -20.71
CA LEU A 366 -3.79 -7.74 -20.52
C LEU A 366 -5.09 -8.51 -20.75
N ALA A 367 -6.19 -8.04 -20.17
CA ALA A 367 -7.53 -8.63 -20.30
C ALA A 367 -8.04 -8.59 -21.75
N ALA A 368 -7.75 -7.50 -22.47
CA ALA A 368 -8.18 -7.31 -23.85
C ALA A 368 -7.33 -8.07 -24.89
N GLY A 369 -6.25 -8.74 -24.49
CA GLY A 369 -5.34 -9.37 -25.46
C GLY A 369 -4.23 -8.45 -26.00
N GLY A 370 -4.24 -7.16 -25.64
CA GLY A 370 -3.51 -6.09 -26.33
C GLY A 370 -2.06 -5.86 -25.89
N ALA A 371 -1.59 -6.52 -24.84
CA ALA A 371 -0.22 -6.33 -24.34
C ALA A 371 0.81 -7.22 -25.08
N ALA A 372 0.80 -7.25 -26.42
CA ALA A 372 1.69 -8.10 -27.22
C ALA A 372 3.14 -7.54 -27.32
N PRO A 373 4.17 -8.41 -27.49
CA PRO A 373 5.54 -7.96 -27.76
C PRO A 373 5.70 -7.23 -29.08
N ALA A 374 6.55 -6.20 -29.09
CA ALA A 374 6.86 -5.42 -30.29
C ALA A 374 7.74 -6.17 -31.30
N GLY A 375 8.47 -7.21 -30.86
CA GLY A 375 9.42 -7.97 -31.69
C GLY A 375 9.41 -9.47 -31.39
N PRO A 376 10.23 -10.27 -32.12
CA PRO A 376 10.29 -11.72 -31.92
C PRO A 376 10.86 -12.04 -30.55
N TRP A 377 10.11 -12.81 -29.77
CA TRP A 377 10.50 -13.23 -28.42
C TRP A 377 10.83 -14.73 -28.35
N GLN A 378 10.44 -15.53 -29.36
CA GLN A 378 10.68 -16.98 -29.35
C GLN A 378 12.18 -17.35 -29.37
N GLY A 379 13.07 -16.42 -29.71
CA GLY A 379 14.53 -16.61 -29.65
C GLY A 379 15.17 -16.26 -28.31
N LEU A 380 14.41 -15.72 -27.35
CA LEU A 380 14.91 -15.40 -26.02
C LEU A 380 15.08 -16.67 -25.16
N PRO A 381 15.96 -16.67 -24.15
CA PRO A 381 16.10 -17.78 -23.23
C PRO A 381 14.77 -18.19 -22.58
N ALA A 382 14.42 -19.47 -22.70
CA ALA A 382 13.23 -20.06 -22.08
C ALA A 382 13.65 -21.01 -20.95
N ARG A 383 12.86 -21.03 -19.87
CA ARG A 383 13.09 -21.86 -18.69
C ARG A 383 11.97 -22.88 -18.57
N GLU A 384 12.32 -24.14 -18.36
CA GLU A 384 11.36 -25.19 -18.05
C GLU A 384 10.99 -25.11 -16.56
N LEU A 385 9.70 -25.06 -16.27
CA LEU A 385 9.15 -25.01 -14.92
C LEU A 385 8.16 -26.16 -14.72
N ALA A 386 8.16 -26.73 -13.52
CA ALA A 386 7.24 -27.82 -13.16
C ALA A 386 5.79 -27.32 -13.06
N ALA A 387 4.82 -28.22 -13.26
CA ALA A 387 3.41 -27.91 -13.09
C ALA A 387 3.13 -27.41 -11.66
N GLY A 388 2.28 -26.40 -11.52
CA GLY A 388 1.95 -25.79 -10.23
C GLY A 388 3.01 -24.81 -9.70
N THR A 389 4.12 -24.59 -10.42
CA THR A 389 5.06 -23.51 -10.06
C THR A 389 4.32 -22.17 -10.07
N PHE A 390 4.39 -21.45 -8.95
CA PHE A 390 3.78 -20.14 -8.77
C PHE A 390 4.87 -19.09 -8.64
N LEU A 391 4.92 -18.19 -9.62
CA LEU A 391 5.75 -16.99 -9.56
C LEU A 391 4.87 -15.86 -9.03
N GLU A 392 5.14 -15.45 -7.79
CA GLU A 392 4.33 -14.48 -7.08
C GLU A 392 4.24 -13.14 -7.84
N PRO A 393 3.12 -12.40 -7.72
CA PRO A 393 3.02 -11.06 -8.27
C PRO A 393 4.18 -10.17 -7.81
N ASN A 394 4.93 -9.68 -8.79
CA ASN A 394 6.09 -8.83 -8.61
C ASN A 394 6.11 -7.70 -9.64
N VAL A 395 6.85 -6.63 -9.34
CA VAL A 395 7.04 -5.47 -10.20
C VAL A 395 8.28 -5.69 -11.08
N TYR A 396 8.16 -5.33 -12.36
CA TYR A 396 9.26 -5.44 -13.32
C TYR A 396 9.91 -4.07 -13.58
N ASP A 397 11.21 -3.93 -13.33
CA ASP A 397 11.90 -2.63 -13.40
C ASP A 397 12.13 -2.13 -14.84
N THR A 398 12.04 -3.03 -15.82
CA THR A 398 12.10 -2.73 -17.25
C THR A 398 10.97 -3.45 -17.96
N PRO A 399 10.60 -3.08 -19.20
CA PRO A 399 9.63 -3.86 -19.96
C PRO A 399 10.10 -5.32 -20.07
N HIS A 400 9.24 -6.27 -19.72
CA HIS A 400 9.54 -7.71 -19.70
C HIS A 400 8.57 -8.48 -20.57
N VAL A 401 9.07 -9.49 -21.28
CA VAL A 401 8.23 -10.42 -22.03
C VAL A 401 7.99 -11.66 -21.17
N VAL A 402 6.72 -12.02 -21.02
CA VAL A 402 6.27 -13.33 -20.51
C VAL A 402 5.65 -14.10 -21.66
N GLY A 403 6.40 -15.04 -22.22
CA GLY A 403 5.99 -15.80 -23.41
C GLY A 403 5.99 -17.31 -23.17
N VAL A 404 5.09 -18.04 -23.81
CA VAL A 404 4.94 -19.49 -23.63
C VAL A 404 5.49 -20.23 -24.85
N VAL A 405 6.61 -20.92 -24.67
CA VAL A 405 7.22 -21.77 -25.71
C VAL A 405 6.52 -23.13 -25.77
N LYS A 406 6.23 -23.71 -24.60
CA LYS A 406 5.55 -25.00 -24.45
C LYS A 406 4.66 -25.00 -23.22
N GLY A 407 3.56 -25.76 -23.26
CA GLY A 407 2.61 -25.88 -22.15
C GLY A 407 1.66 -24.69 -22.06
N ARG A 408 1.04 -24.49 -20.90
CA ARG A 408 0.14 -23.35 -20.62
C ARG A 408 0.46 -22.72 -19.27
N VAL A 409 0.30 -21.40 -19.18
CA VAL A 409 0.46 -20.65 -17.92
C VAL A 409 -0.70 -19.68 -17.73
N GLU A 410 -1.10 -19.46 -16.48
CA GLU A 410 -1.94 -18.33 -16.09
C GLU A 410 -1.07 -17.11 -15.80
N VAL A 411 -1.52 -15.93 -16.23
CA VAL A 411 -0.94 -14.64 -15.86
C VAL A 411 -2.02 -13.71 -15.33
N ASP A 412 -1.73 -12.93 -14.29
CA ASP A 412 -2.65 -11.92 -13.75
C ASP A 412 -1.89 -10.67 -13.30
N GLY A 413 -2.47 -9.50 -13.58
CA GLY A 413 -1.97 -8.18 -13.18
C GLY A 413 -2.70 -7.60 -11.97
N GLY A 414 -3.74 -8.26 -11.45
CA GLY A 414 -4.48 -7.83 -10.27
C GLY A 414 -5.99 -7.65 -10.49
N TYR A 415 -6.50 -7.97 -11.68
CA TYR A 415 -7.94 -8.02 -11.95
C TYR A 415 -8.63 -9.25 -11.35
N LEU A 416 -7.87 -10.14 -10.70
CA LEU A 416 -8.35 -11.38 -10.08
C LEU A 416 -9.11 -12.25 -11.10
N SER A 417 -8.63 -12.21 -12.33
CA SER A 417 -9.24 -12.84 -13.50
C SER A 417 -8.09 -13.29 -14.41
N PRO A 418 -7.29 -14.30 -13.99
CA PRO A 418 -6.10 -14.68 -14.71
C PRO A 418 -6.39 -15.06 -16.16
N ARG A 419 -5.51 -14.63 -17.06
CA ARG A 419 -5.55 -15.02 -18.47
C ARG A 419 -4.64 -16.21 -18.68
N VAL A 420 -5.11 -17.23 -19.40
CA VAL A 420 -4.28 -18.36 -19.80
C VAL A 420 -3.57 -18.04 -21.10
N LEU A 421 -2.25 -18.17 -21.12
CA LEU A 421 -1.41 -18.10 -22.32
C LEU A 421 -1.08 -19.51 -22.82
N ALA A 422 -1.27 -19.73 -24.12
CA ALA A 422 -0.97 -20.97 -24.84
C ALA A 422 0.39 -20.86 -25.58
N PRO A 423 0.93 -21.99 -26.10
CA PRO A 423 2.18 -21.96 -26.86
C PRO A 423 2.13 -20.97 -28.03
N GLY A 424 3.13 -20.10 -28.13
CA GLY A 424 3.20 -19.04 -29.13
C GLY A 424 2.52 -17.73 -28.73
N GLU A 425 1.86 -17.66 -27.56
CA GLU A 425 1.34 -16.42 -26.98
C GLU A 425 2.33 -15.80 -25.99
N ALA A 426 2.28 -14.48 -25.89
CA ALA A 426 3.09 -13.72 -24.94
C ALA A 426 2.40 -12.42 -24.52
N VAL A 427 2.85 -11.90 -23.38
CA VAL A 427 2.51 -10.58 -22.88
C VAL A 427 3.77 -9.76 -22.60
N VAL A 428 3.74 -8.46 -22.86
CA VAL A 428 4.70 -7.48 -22.36
C VAL A 428 4.15 -6.86 -21.09
N VAL A 429 4.93 -6.96 -20.02
CA VAL A 429 4.73 -6.22 -18.78
C VAL A 429 5.51 -4.92 -18.90
N PRO A 430 4.86 -3.75 -18.89
CA PRO A 430 5.57 -2.48 -18.88
C PRO A 430 6.41 -2.32 -17.61
N ALA A 431 7.43 -1.47 -17.67
CA ALA A 431 8.21 -1.13 -16.48
C ALA A 431 7.29 -0.56 -15.38
N GLY A 432 7.57 -0.96 -14.14
CA GLY A 432 6.83 -0.58 -12.95
C GLY A 432 5.49 -1.25 -12.75
N ARG A 433 5.08 -2.16 -13.65
CA ARG A 433 3.81 -2.89 -13.53
C ARG A 433 4.00 -4.24 -12.86
N MET A 434 2.97 -4.65 -12.13
CA MET A 434 2.94 -5.92 -11.42
C MET A 434 2.32 -7.03 -12.28
N LEU A 435 2.94 -8.21 -12.30
CA LEU A 435 2.38 -9.43 -12.89
C LEU A 435 2.79 -10.64 -12.04
N GLY A 436 1.87 -11.60 -11.84
CA GLY A 436 2.19 -12.94 -11.35
C GLY A 436 1.91 -14.02 -12.41
N VAL A 437 2.50 -15.20 -12.23
CA VAL A 437 2.40 -16.32 -13.19
C VAL A 437 2.16 -17.64 -12.45
N ARG A 438 1.29 -18.50 -12.98
CA ARG A 438 1.15 -19.90 -12.52
C ARG A 438 1.30 -20.86 -13.69
N VAL A 439 2.18 -21.85 -13.53
CA VAL A 439 2.37 -22.92 -14.52
C VAL A 439 1.27 -23.97 -14.37
N LEU A 440 0.57 -24.29 -15.46
CA LEU A 440 -0.56 -25.23 -15.44
C LEU A 440 -0.16 -26.66 -15.82
N GLU A 441 0.84 -26.82 -16.68
CA GLU A 441 1.17 -28.10 -17.32
C GLU A 441 2.62 -28.51 -17.05
N GLU A 442 2.86 -29.81 -17.02
CA GLU A 442 4.20 -30.37 -16.76
C GLU A 442 5.12 -30.15 -17.97
N GLY A 443 6.37 -29.74 -17.71
CA GLY A 443 7.34 -29.43 -18.75
C GLY A 443 6.96 -28.20 -19.58
N ALA A 444 6.21 -27.26 -18.98
CA ALA A 444 5.97 -25.95 -19.57
C ALA A 444 7.28 -25.17 -19.64
N SER A 445 7.49 -24.49 -20.76
CA SER A 445 8.68 -23.69 -21.01
C SER A 445 8.26 -22.26 -21.31
N LEU A 446 8.77 -21.31 -20.53
CA LEU A 446 8.43 -19.90 -20.62
C LEU A 446 9.66 -19.01 -20.77
N VAL A 447 9.51 -17.96 -21.57
CA VAL A 447 10.39 -16.80 -21.61
C VAL A 447 9.95 -15.85 -20.51
N LEU A 448 10.88 -15.44 -19.65
CA LEU A 448 10.69 -14.38 -18.66
C LEU A 448 11.93 -13.50 -18.69
N GLU A 449 12.01 -12.63 -19.69
CA GLU A 449 13.24 -11.89 -20.01
C GLU A 449 12.90 -10.43 -20.36
N PRO A 450 13.82 -9.48 -20.15
CA PRO A 450 13.64 -8.10 -20.58
C PRO A 450 13.32 -8.03 -22.08
N GLN A 451 12.38 -7.16 -22.46
CA GLN A 451 12.09 -6.91 -23.87
C GLN A 451 13.29 -6.22 -24.52
N ALA A 452 13.80 -6.79 -25.62
CA ALA A 452 14.86 -6.16 -26.40
C ALA A 452 14.42 -4.75 -26.81
N ARG A 453 15.27 -3.74 -26.56
CA ARG A 453 15.04 -2.40 -27.09
C ARG A 453 15.15 -2.49 -28.61
N GLU A 454 14.13 -2.02 -29.34
CA GLU A 454 14.38 -1.63 -30.73
C GLU A 454 15.44 -0.53 -30.70
N GLU A 455 16.63 -0.83 -31.21
CA GLU A 455 17.58 0.21 -31.59
C GLU A 455 16.88 1.06 -32.64
N ARG A 456 16.34 2.22 -32.23
CA ARG A 456 15.90 3.23 -33.20
C ARG A 456 17.15 3.71 -33.91
N GLY A 457 17.37 3.21 -35.12
CA GLY A 457 18.41 3.65 -36.04
C GLY A 457 18.25 5.09 -36.49
#